data_AF-A0A1H9AGA7-F1
#
_entry.id   AF-A0A1H9AGA7-F1
#
_cell.length_a   1.000
_cell.length_b   1.000
_cell.length_c   1.000
_cell.angle_alpha   90.00
_cell.angle_beta   90.00
_cell.angle_gamma   90.00
#
_symmetry.space_group_name_H-M   'P 1'
#
loop_
_entity.id
_entity.type
_entity.pdbx_description
1 polymer ?
#
loop_
_entity_poly.entity_id
_entity_poly.type
_entity_poly.pdbx_seq_one_letter_code
_entity_poly.pdbx_strand_id
1 'polypeptide(L)'
;MPIKNLMKTIVIFYDNDSSYSKEKAFNGKSAEELSKNWAESLGLPSFTVKSETLTQLLCEMKELCTKENAETAVFSFIDLPFLDKKLSQKIIDSHITYKSEYTFADGYPYGFSPEALNAGTIGILAELSKTTQVSLGEQPVSREGLYNLIKTDINSFDVETVIADSDWRLLRLSFHCGKKDNFMQCKALFDAASKEDFDDVEKLSAIASKNTACLKTVPGFYNIQIADKVAFDSIYSPYCKAYGEKFGSSPLSLSSDTFMAFDKITSLIDKIAGFSENAVIGLSAWGEPLNHPDFLKIVEKILSYQGLSVFLETDGLSVTSELCQKLSEIVNKAAPRTHQWQKIMLAVTLDAASDATYQKIHKNASEGAFAAAVNAVSLLQNAIPGCVYPQFVRMNENEAELEAFFRYWNEKTNPSGGNLIIQKYDDFAGLLPDCKPADLSPLDRDPCWHLRRDLTILSNGEVPQCRACVLCGKNGNSLGNVFTDSLEEIWKKNDELLINHINKKYCNKCEKCDEWYTFNF
;
A
#
# COMPACT_ATOMS: atom_id res chain seq x y z
N MET A 1 -2.19 -40.74 25.82
CA MET A 1 -2.76 -41.76 24.90
C MET A 1 -2.34 -41.38 23.50
N PRO A 2 -1.75 -42.26 22.67
CA PRO A 2 -1.38 -41.87 21.32
C PRO A 2 -2.67 -41.81 20.50
N ILE A 3 -3.09 -40.61 20.12
CA ILE A 3 -4.18 -40.36 19.16
C ILE A 3 -3.63 -40.81 17.79
N LYS A 4 -3.62 -42.13 17.56
CA LYS A 4 -3.35 -42.75 16.26
C LYS A 4 -4.66 -42.88 15.50
N ASN A 5 -5.17 -41.73 15.09
CA ASN A 5 -5.95 -41.53 13.87
C ASN A 5 -5.70 -40.06 13.57
N LEU A 6 -4.56 -39.76 12.91
CA LEU A 6 -4.38 -38.45 12.30
C LEU A 6 -5.58 -38.27 11.38
N MET A 7 -6.42 -37.27 11.67
CA MET A 7 -7.38 -36.74 10.72
C MET A 7 -6.67 -36.65 9.36
N LYS A 8 -7.29 -37.16 8.29
CA LYS A 8 -6.60 -37.18 7.00
C LYS A 8 -6.37 -35.74 6.54
N THR A 9 -5.13 -35.28 6.63
CA THR A 9 -4.74 -33.91 6.27
C THR A 9 -4.09 -33.90 4.89
N ILE A 10 -4.45 -32.90 4.08
CA ILE A 10 -3.83 -32.64 2.77
C ILE A 10 -3.33 -31.19 2.70
N VAL A 11 -2.34 -30.94 1.87
CA VAL A 11 -1.89 -29.57 1.53
C VAL A 11 -2.51 -29.16 0.20
N ILE A 12 -3.08 -27.96 0.14
CA ILE A 12 -3.59 -27.36 -1.09
C ILE A 12 -2.85 -26.06 -1.36
N PHE A 13 -2.13 -26.03 -2.47
CA PHE A 13 -1.43 -24.86 -2.97
C PHE A 13 -2.26 -24.12 -4.01
N TYR A 14 -2.38 -22.80 -3.87
CA TYR A 14 -2.85 -21.95 -4.95
C TYR A 14 -1.67 -21.44 -5.81
N ASP A 15 -1.80 -21.57 -7.12
CA ASP A 15 -0.85 -21.04 -8.11
C ASP A 15 -1.36 -19.72 -8.72
N ASN A 16 -0.64 -18.64 -8.43
CA ASN A 16 -0.91 -17.31 -8.98
C ASN A 16 -0.21 -17.04 -10.33
N ASP A 17 0.50 -18.03 -10.89
CA ASP A 17 1.18 -18.01 -12.18
C ASP A 17 2.21 -16.87 -12.33
N SER A 18 2.97 -16.59 -11.27
CA SER A 18 4.03 -15.59 -11.33
C SER A 18 5.26 -16.12 -12.07
N SER A 19 5.97 -15.25 -12.81
CA SER A 19 7.29 -15.60 -13.32
C SER A 19 8.34 -15.65 -12.20
N TYR A 20 8.18 -14.81 -11.18
CA TYR A 20 9.09 -14.72 -10.04
C TYR A 20 9.08 -15.99 -9.17
N SER A 21 7.95 -16.70 -9.08
CA SER A 21 7.84 -17.94 -8.31
C SER A 21 8.64 -19.09 -8.92
N LYS A 22 8.92 -19.01 -10.24
CA LYS A 22 9.64 -20.00 -11.05
C LYS A 22 11.14 -19.71 -11.15
N GLU A 23 11.59 -18.52 -10.75
CA GLU A 23 13.01 -18.15 -10.77
C GLU A 23 13.82 -18.96 -9.76
N LYS A 24 14.94 -19.54 -10.20
CA LYS A 24 15.84 -20.37 -9.38
C LYS A 24 16.78 -19.53 -8.50
N ALA A 25 16.20 -18.63 -7.72
CA ALA A 25 16.94 -17.64 -6.93
C ALA A 25 17.48 -18.18 -5.59
N PHE A 26 17.03 -19.34 -5.13
CA PHE A 26 17.32 -19.83 -3.77
C PHE A 26 18.23 -21.07 -3.82
N ASN A 27 19.53 -20.86 -4.04
CA ASN A 27 20.53 -21.92 -4.25
C ASN A 27 20.13 -22.92 -5.35
N GLY A 28 19.69 -22.39 -6.50
CA GLY A 28 19.28 -23.19 -7.66
C GLY A 28 17.87 -23.77 -7.57
N LYS A 29 17.11 -23.45 -6.51
CA LYS A 29 15.70 -23.77 -6.37
C LYS A 29 14.80 -22.56 -6.58
N SER A 30 13.59 -22.79 -7.09
CA SER A 30 12.52 -21.79 -7.15
C SER A 30 11.68 -21.75 -5.87
N ALA A 31 10.84 -20.71 -5.72
CA ALA A 31 9.91 -20.64 -4.59
C ALA A 31 8.92 -21.80 -4.62
N GLU A 32 8.41 -22.15 -5.80
CA GLU A 32 7.52 -23.31 -5.98
C GLU A 32 8.16 -24.63 -5.57
N GLU A 33 9.44 -24.84 -5.93
CA GLU A 33 10.18 -26.02 -5.51
C GLU A 33 10.36 -26.04 -3.99
N LEU A 34 10.62 -24.89 -3.35
CA LEU A 34 10.75 -24.79 -1.90
C LEU A 34 9.43 -25.05 -1.17
N SER A 35 8.30 -24.48 -1.62
CA SER A 35 6.98 -24.75 -1.03
C SER A 35 6.60 -26.23 -1.16
N LYS A 36 6.88 -26.87 -2.30
CA LYS A 36 6.66 -28.32 -2.48
C LYS A 36 7.54 -29.16 -1.54
N ASN A 37 8.83 -28.82 -1.43
CA ASN A 37 9.74 -29.48 -0.48
C ASN A 37 9.26 -29.32 0.98
N TRP A 38 8.67 -28.17 1.34
CA TRP A 38 8.08 -27.96 2.65
C TRP A 38 6.91 -28.92 2.91
N ALA A 39 5.97 -29.08 1.96
CA ALA A 39 4.86 -30.02 2.12
C ALA A 39 5.34 -31.48 2.25
N GLU A 40 6.35 -31.88 1.44
CA GLU A 40 7.00 -33.19 1.56
C GLU A 40 7.63 -33.39 2.95
N SER A 41 8.23 -32.34 3.52
CA SER A 41 8.85 -32.39 4.84
C SER A 41 7.86 -32.63 5.99
N LEU A 42 6.58 -32.29 5.79
CA LEU A 42 5.48 -32.59 6.71
C LEU A 42 4.92 -34.01 6.53
N GLY A 43 5.31 -34.72 5.46
CA GLY A 43 4.77 -36.04 5.12
C GLY A 43 3.31 -36.00 4.68
N LEU A 44 2.86 -34.85 4.16
CA LEU A 44 1.48 -34.65 3.72
C LEU A 44 1.38 -34.70 2.19
N PRO A 45 0.33 -35.33 1.61
CA PRO A 45 0.06 -35.22 0.18
C PRO A 45 -0.28 -33.77 -0.15
N SER A 46 0.26 -33.25 -1.26
CA SER A 46 0.02 -31.89 -1.71
C SER A 46 -0.57 -31.83 -3.11
N PHE A 47 -1.42 -30.85 -3.35
CA PHE A 47 -2.11 -30.61 -4.61
C PHE A 47 -1.99 -29.12 -4.97
N THR A 48 -1.91 -28.81 -6.26
CA THR A 48 -1.89 -27.43 -6.75
C THR A 48 -3.15 -27.16 -7.55
N VAL A 49 -3.81 -26.05 -7.23
CA VAL A 49 -5.03 -25.56 -7.89
C VAL A 49 -4.78 -24.20 -8.53
N LYS A 50 -5.58 -23.89 -9.55
CA LYS A 50 -5.55 -22.61 -10.25
C LYS A 50 -6.98 -22.21 -10.56
N SER A 51 -7.41 -21.15 -9.92
CA SER A 51 -8.79 -20.66 -9.97
C SER A 51 -8.79 -19.16 -10.20
N GLU A 52 -9.75 -18.65 -10.97
CA GLU A 52 -9.84 -17.21 -11.24
C GLU A 52 -10.45 -16.48 -10.05
N THR A 53 -11.47 -17.06 -9.41
CA THR A 53 -12.22 -16.42 -8.33
C THR A 53 -12.14 -17.18 -7.01
N LEU A 54 -12.43 -16.48 -5.91
CA LEU A 54 -12.48 -17.09 -4.58
C LEU A 54 -13.51 -18.23 -4.50
N THR A 55 -14.67 -18.07 -5.13
CA THR A 55 -15.68 -19.15 -5.20
C THR A 55 -15.17 -20.39 -5.92
N GLN A 56 -14.46 -20.22 -7.04
CA GLN A 56 -13.89 -21.35 -7.79
C GLN A 56 -12.84 -22.08 -6.93
N LEU A 57 -11.95 -21.33 -6.28
CA LEU A 57 -10.95 -21.89 -5.37
C LEU A 57 -11.60 -22.75 -4.27
N LEU A 58 -12.61 -22.22 -3.58
CA LEU A 58 -13.30 -22.93 -2.51
C LEU A 58 -14.02 -24.20 -3.01
N CYS A 59 -14.57 -24.17 -4.23
CA CYS A 59 -15.18 -25.36 -4.84
C CYS A 59 -14.13 -26.43 -5.16
N GLU A 60 -13.00 -26.05 -5.75
CA GLU A 60 -11.90 -26.97 -6.06
C GLU A 60 -11.29 -27.56 -4.78
N MET A 61 -11.11 -26.75 -3.74
CA MET A 61 -10.66 -27.22 -2.42
C MET A 61 -11.63 -28.26 -1.84
N LYS A 62 -12.94 -28.00 -1.91
CA LYS A 62 -13.98 -28.95 -1.45
C LYS A 62 -13.94 -30.27 -2.22
N GLU A 63 -13.79 -30.20 -3.55
CA GLU A 63 -13.69 -31.38 -4.40
C GLU A 63 -12.45 -32.22 -4.07
N LEU A 64 -11.31 -31.57 -3.86
CA LEU A 64 -10.07 -32.23 -3.44
C LEU A 64 -10.21 -32.90 -2.08
N CYS A 65 -10.76 -32.19 -1.08
CA CYS A 65 -11.00 -32.79 0.23
C CYS A 65 -11.91 -34.01 0.14
N THR A 66 -12.96 -33.97 -0.70
CA THR A 66 -13.88 -35.09 -0.89
C THR A 66 -13.18 -36.27 -1.57
N LYS A 67 -12.47 -36.02 -2.68
CA LYS A 67 -11.73 -37.03 -3.44
C LYS A 67 -10.68 -37.73 -2.60
N GLU A 68 -9.96 -36.96 -1.80
CA GLU A 68 -8.92 -37.47 -0.92
C GLU A 68 -9.47 -37.92 0.44
N ASN A 69 -10.78 -37.89 0.70
CA ASN A 69 -11.35 -38.21 2.01
C ASN A 69 -10.61 -37.49 3.17
N ALA A 70 -10.28 -36.22 2.94
CA ALA A 70 -9.55 -35.37 3.86
C ALA A 70 -10.51 -34.68 4.84
N GLU A 71 -10.10 -34.58 6.10
CA GLU A 71 -10.83 -33.87 7.16
C GLU A 71 -10.28 -32.44 7.36
N THR A 72 -9.00 -32.22 7.01
CA THR A 72 -8.32 -30.93 7.13
C THR A 72 -7.56 -30.61 5.84
N ALA A 73 -7.69 -29.37 5.38
CA ALA A 73 -6.83 -28.81 4.34
C ALA A 73 -5.87 -27.78 4.94
N VAL A 74 -4.58 -27.93 4.66
CA VAL A 74 -3.57 -26.91 4.92
C VAL A 74 -3.41 -26.11 3.63
N PHE A 75 -3.91 -24.87 3.63
CA PHE A 75 -3.91 -23.98 2.48
C PHE A 75 -2.68 -23.07 2.49
N SER A 76 -2.09 -22.88 1.31
CA SER A 76 -0.98 -21.94 1.12
C SER A 76 -0.88 -21.48 -0.33
N PHE A 77 -0.21 -20.37 -0.58
CA PHE A 77 0.21 -20.03 -1.93
C PHE A 77 1.50 -20.79 -2.27
N ILE A 78 1.66 -21.19 -3.52
CA ILE A 78 2.84 -21.96 -3.95
C ILE A 78 4.11 -21.11 -4.09
N ASP A 79 3.99 -19.79 -4.00
CA ASP A 79 5.08 -18.84 -4.20
C ASP A 79 5.77 -18.41 -2.88
N LEU A 80 5.64 -19.21 -1.83
CA LEU A 80 6.12 -18.91 -0.48
C LEU A 80 7.38 -19.73 -0.14
N PRO A 81 8.59 -19.18 -0.34
CA PRO A 81 9.84 -19.94 -0.20
C PRO A 81 10.22 -20.28 1.25
N PHE A 82 9.57 -19.66 2.24
CA PHE A 82 9.97 -19.72 3.65
C PHE A 82 8.89 -20.28 4.58
N LEU A 83 7.97 -21.08 4.04
CA LEU A 83 7.02 -21.83 4.89
C LEU A 83 7.80 -22.67 5.90
N ASP A 84 7.56 -22.40 7.19
CA ASP A 84 8.28 -23.05 8.27
C ASP A 84 7.58 -24.31 8.74
N LYS A 85 8.34 -25.39 8.85
CA LYS A 85 7.83 -26.70 9.25
C LYS A 85 7.30 -26.69 10.69
N LYS A 86 8.01 -26.07 11.63
CA LYS A 86 7.65 -26.12 13.06
C LYS A 86 6.38 -25.31 13.33
N LEU A 87 6.29 -24.11 12.77
CA LEU A 87 5.12 -23.24 12.83
C LEU A 87 3.91 -23.90 12.17
N SER A 88 4.10 -24.51 11.00
CA SER A 88 3.04 -25.29 10.34
C SER A 88 2.54 -26.44 11.20
N GLN A 89 3.45 -27.17 11.87
CA GLN A 89 3.05 -28.24 12.79
C GLN A 89 2.27 -27.69 13.98
N LYS A 90 2.66 -26.55 14.57
CA LYS A 90 1.89 -25.89 15.64
C LYS A 90 0.47 -25.54 15.19
N ILE A 91 0.32 -25.01 13.98
CA ILE A 91 -0.99 -24.66 13.39
C ILE A 91 -1.85 -25.92 13.24
N ILE A 92 -1.30 -26.98 12.65
CA ILE A 92 -2.01 -28.26 12.44
C ILE A 92 -2.38 -28.90 13.78
N ASP A 93 -1.46 -28.94 14.74
CA ASP A 93 -1.69 -29.52 16.06
C ASP A 93 -2.78 -28.75 16.82
N SER A 94 -2.75 -27.41 16.78
CA SER A 94 -3.79 -26.56 17.37
C SER A 94 -5.15 -26.83 16.72
N HIS A 95 -5.19 -26.79 15.39
CA HIS A 95 -6.40 -27.02 14.60
C HIS A 95 -7.07 -28.37 14.93
N ILE A 96 -6.28 -29.45 15.01
CA ILE A 96 -6.78 -30.79 15.31
C ILE A 96 -7.17 -30.92 16.79
N THR A 97 -6.35 -30.40 17.70
CA THR A 97 -6.57 -30.52 19.15
C THR A 97 -7.87 -29.84 19.57
N TYR A 98 -8.11 -28.63 19.05
CA TYR A 98 -9.28 -27.83 19.37
C TYR A 98 -10.46 -28.04 18.41
N LYS A 99 -10.27 -28.86 17.36
CA LYS A 99 -11.26 -29.12 16.31
C LYS A 99 -11.77 -27.84 15.66
N SER A 100 -10.86 -26.89 15.46
CA SER A 100 -11.14 -25.58 14.92
C SER A 100 -11.62 -25.68 13.47
N GLU A 101 -12.39 -24.70 13.05
CA GLU A 101 -12.82 -24.56 11.66
C GLU A 101 -11.79 -23.83 10.82
N TYR A 102 -11.08 -22.89 11.44
CA TYR A 102 -10.01 -22.11 10.82
C TYR A 102 -8.87 -21.87 11.81
N THR A 103 -7.63 -22.05 11.37
CA THR A 103 -6.44 -21.76 12.19
C THR A 103 -5.37 -21.08 11.36
N PHE A 104 -4.81 -20.00 11.88
CA PHE A 104 -3.77 -19.20 11.23
C PHE A 104 -2.72 -18.74 12.24
N ALA A 105 -1.62 -18.16 11.75
CA ALA A 105 -0.63 -17.51 12.61
C ALA A 105 -0.76 -15.99 12.56
N ASP A 106 -0.62 -15.33 13.71
CA ASP A 106 -0.65 -13.87 13.83
C ASP A 106 0.65 -13.36 14.47
N GLY A 107 1.05 -12.14 14.12
CA GLY A 107 2.28 -11.51 14.58
C GLY A 107 3.53 -11.82 13.74
N TYR A 108 3.51 -12.84 12.88
CA TYR A 108 4.62 -13.14 11.96
C TYR A 108 4.54 -12.35 10.64
N PRO A 109 5.67 -12.11 9.94
CA PRO A 109 5.65 -11.72 8.54
C PRO A 109 4.86 -12.71 7.67
N TYR A 110 4.12 -12.20 6.68
CA TYR A 110 3.43 -13.06 5.73
C TYR A 110 4.45 -13.90 4.94
N GLY A 111 4.11 -15.17 4.66
CA GLY A 111 4.96 -16.09 3.90
C GLY A 111 5.68 -17.16 4.73
N PHE A 112 5.58 -17.10 6.07
CA PHE A 112 6.18 -18.11 6.96
C PHE A 112 5.23 -19.22 7.40
N SER A 113 3.92 -19.01 7.30
CA SER A 113 2.92 -19.98 7.74
C SER A 113 1.86 -20.25 6.67
N PRO A 114 1.34 -21.47 6.59
CA PRO A 114 0.07 -21.76 5.92
C PRO A 114 -1.13 -21.40 6.81
N GLU A 115 -2.32 -21.63 6.29
CA GLU A 115 -3.59 -21.64 7.04
C GLU A 115 -4.14 -23.06 7.09
N ALA A 116 -4.89 -23.43 8.13
CA ALA A 116 -5.57 -24.73 8.24
C ALA A 116 -7.09 -24.54 8.29
N LEU A 117 -7.80 -25.32 7.49
CA LEU A 117 -9.26 -25.31 7.39
C LEU A 117 -9.84 -26.70 7.56
N ASN A 118 -10.95 -26.79 8.29
CA ASN A 118 -11.76 -28.00 8.31
C ASN A 118 -12.46 -28.19 6.95
N ALA A 119 -12.51 -29.43 6.44
CA ALA A 119 -13.12 -29.73 5.14
C ALA A 119 -14.61 -29.35 5.07
N GLY A 120 -15.35 -29.48 6.18
CA GLY A 120 -16.74 -29.04 6.28
C GLY A 120 -16.87 -27.52 6.15
N THR A 121 -15.99 -26.78 6.82
CA THR A 121 -15.94 -25.31 6.77
C THR A 121 -15.65 -24.80 5.35
N ILE A 122 -14.75 -25.44 4.60
CA ILE A 122 -14.53 -25.11 3.18
C ILE A 122 -15.85 -25.21 2.39
N GLY A 123 -16.66 -26.23 2.67
CA GLY A 123 -17.97 -26.39 2.06
C GLY A 123 -18.97 -25.28 2.40
N ILE A 124 -18.94 -24.79 3.65
CA ILE A 124 -19.75 -23.67 4.12
C ILE A 124 -19.30 -22.37 3.43
N LEU A 125 -17.99 -22.11 3.42
CA LEU A 125 -17.41 -20.93 2.77
C LEU A 125 -17.73 -20.90 1.27
N ALA A 126 -17.65 -22.04 0.58
CA ALA A 126 -18.02 -22.16 -0.84
C ALA A 126 -19.50 -21.81 -1.11
N GLU A 127 -20.39 -22.06 -0.15
CA GLU A 127 -21.81 -21.72 -0.28
C GLU A 127 -22.05 -20.24 0.04
N LEU A 128 -21.42 -19.72 1.09
CA LEU A 128 -21.47 -18.31 1.45
C LEU A 128 -20.98 -17.43 0.29
N SER A 129 -19.87 -17.82 -0.35
CA SER A 129 -19.29 -17.09 -1.48
C SER A 129 -20.19 -17.09 -2.72
N LYS A 130 -21.16 -18.02 -2.82
CA LYS A 130 -22.15 -18.09 -3.91
C LYS A 130 -23.47 -17.38 -3.61
N THR A 131 -23.76 -17.14 -2.32
CA THR A 131 -25.11 -16.74 -1.88
C THR A 131 -25.10 -15.40 -1.17
N THR A 132 -24.61 -15.35 0.06
CA THR A 132 -24.67 -14.15 0.92
C THR A 132 -23.49 -13.21 0.69
N GLN A 133 -22.36 -13.73 0.19
CA GLN A 133 -21.11 -13.00 -0.02
C GLN A 133 -20.62 -13.07 -1.48
N VAL A 134 -21.55 -12.96 -2.44
CA VAL A 134 -21.26 -13.02 -3.88
C VAL A 134 -20.19 -12.02 -4.29
N SER A 135 -20.26 -10.79 -3.78
CA SER A 135 -19.30 -9.74 -4.12
C SER A 135 -17.87 -10.07 -3.74
N LEU A 136 -17.65 -10.85 -2.65
CA LEU A 136 -16.35 -11.37 -2.25
C LEU A 136 -15.99 -12.63 -3.04
N GLY A 137 -16.97 -13.51 -3.27
CA GLY A 137 -16.77 -14.77 -3.99
C GLY A 137 -16.37 -14.59 -5.47
N GLU A 138 -16.86 -13.53 -6.11
CA GLU A 138 -16.53 -13.17 -7.50
C GLU A 138 -15.20 -12.40 -7.63
N GLN A 139 -14.58 -11.96 -6.52
CA GLN A 139 -13.27 -11.33 -6.59
C GLN A 139 -12.20 -12.34 -7.05
N PRO A 140 -11.15 -11.85 -7.74
CA PRO A 140 -9.95 -12.63 -7.97
C PRO A 140 -9.39 -13.20 -6.66
N VAL A 141 -8.85 -14.41 -6.72
CA VAL A 141 -8.19 -15.02 -5.54
C VAL A 141 -7.10 -14.08 -5.03
N SER A 142 -7.18 -13.77 -3.74
CA SER A 142 -6.22 -12.91 -3.05
C SER A 142 -5.75 -13.57 -1.76
N ARG A 143 -4.59 -13.12 -1.25
CA ARG A 143 -3.96 -13.66 -0.04
C ARG A 143 -4.85 -13.55 1.19
N GLU A 144 -5.72 -12.54 1.23
CA GLU A 144 -6.66 -12.30 2.33
C GLU A 144 -8.08 -12.82 2.03
N GLY A 145 -8.29 -13.49 0.88
CA GLY A 145 -9.62 -13.86 0.41
C GLY A 145 -10.37 -14.76 1.40
N LEU A 146 -9.70 -15.79 1.92
CA LEU A 146 -10.28 -16.70 2.91
C LEU A 146 -10.60 -15.98 4.22
N TYR A 147 -9.62 -15.26 4.77
CA TYR A 147 -9.80 -14.52 6.02
C TYR A 147 -10.90 -13.44 5.91
N ASN A 148 -10.96 -12.71 4.80
CA ASN A 148 -12.01 -11.71 4.56
C ASN A 148 -13.40 -12.32 4.52
N LEU A 149 -13.55 -13.52 3.95
CA LEU A 149 -14.83 -14.23 3.93
C LEU A 149 -15.22 -14.70 5.35
N ILE A 150 -14.28 -15.27 6.10
CA ILE A 150 -14.51 -15.69 7.50
C ILE A 150 -14.87 -14.48 8.37
N LYS A 151 -14.19 -13.35 8.18
CA LYS A 151 -14.42 -12.11 8.93
C LYS A 151 -15.84 -11.55 8.78
N THR A 152 -16.55 -11.89 7.70
CA THR A 152 -17.93 -11.45 7.51
C THR A 152 -18.87 -11.96 8.61
N ASP A 153 -18.54 -13.10 9.23
CA ASP A 153 -19.27 -13.63 10.39
C ASP A 153 -18.34 -14.45 11.29
N ILE A 154 -17.29 -13.81 11.80
CA ILE A 154 -16.22 -14.50 12.55
C ILE A 154 -16.73 -15.24 13.80
N ASN A 155 -17.85 -14.80 14.38
CA ASN A 155 -18.44 -15.42 15.58
C ASN A 155 -19.15 -16.74 15.29
N SER A 156 -19.41 -17.03 14.01
CA SER A 156 -20.01 -18.30 13.56
C SER A 156 -18.97 -19.37 13.26
N PHE A 157 -17.68 -19.07 13.42
CA PHE A 157 -16.59 -20.01 13.18
C PHE A 157 -15.73 -20.23 14.42
N ASP A 158 -15.34 -21.48 14.69
CA ASP A 158 -14.32 -21.78 15.69
C ASP A 158 -12.93 -21.45 15.13
N VAL A 159 -12.41 -20.26 15.48
CA VAL A 159 -11.12 -19.74 15.00
C VAL A 159 -10.04 -19.88 16.07
N GLU A 160 -8.93 -20.52 15.72
CA GLU A 160 -7.72 -20.58 16.55
C GLU A 160 -6.57 -19.78 15.95
N THR A 161 -5.69 -19.25 16.80
CA THR A 161 -4.57 -18.41 16.37
C THR A 161 -3.27 -18.85 17.04
N VAL A 162 -2.23 -19.08 16.24
CA VAL A 162 -0.86 -19.28 16.74
C VAL A 162 -0.15 -17.94 16.76
N ILE A 163 0.16 -17.43 17.95
CA ILE A 163 0.71 -16.08 18.13
C ILE A 163 2.24 -16.13 18.10
N ALA A 164 2.86 -15.15 17.46
CA ALA A 164 4.30 -14.89 17.50
C ALA A 164 4.78 -14.44 18.89
N ASP A 165 6.03 -14.75 19.22
CA ASP A 165 6.65 -14.28 20.46
C ASP A 165 6.89 -12.76 20.41
N SER A 166 7.05 -12.20 19.22
CA SER A 166 7.17 -10.76 18.95
C SER A 166 6.22 -10.32 17.83
N ASP A 167 5.65 -9.12 17.95
CA ASP A 167 4.78 -8.59 16.90
C ASP A 167 5.60 -7.92 15.78
N TRP A 168 5.75 -8.62 14.65
CA TRP A 168 6.49 -8.17 13.49
C TRP A 168 5.62 -7.42 12.47
N ARG A 169 4.30 -7.31 12.69
CA ARG A 169 3.35 -6.77 11.70
C ARG A 169 3.57 -5.29 11.41
N LEU A 170 4.08 -4.54 12.39
CA LEU A 170 4.42 -3.12 12.23
C LEU A 170 5.48 -2.88 11.14
N LEU A 171 6.25 -3.91 10.76
CA LEU A 171 7.23 -3.86 9.69
C LEU A 171 6.64 -4.20 8.32
N ARG A 172 5.39 -4.68 8.23
CA ARG A 172 4.66 -5.16 7.03
C ARG A 172 5.56 -5.89 6.02
N LEU A 173 6.33 -6.84 6.53
CA LEU A 173 7.13 -7.75 5.72
C LEU A 173 6.22 -8.83 5.13
N SER A 174 6.45 -9.16 3.86
CA SER A 174 5.63 -10.11 3.11
C SER A 174 6.51 -10.87 2.12
N PHE A 175 6.90 -12.09 2.52
CA PHE A 175 7.84 -12.93 1.81
C PHE A 175 7.12 -13.87 0.84
N HIS A 176 6.84 -13.38 -0.36
CA HIS A 176 6.30 -14.19 -1.45
C HIS A 176 6.95 -13.83 -2.79
N CYS A 177 6.95 -14.76 -3.75
CA CYS A 177 7.56 -14.57 -5.06
C CYS A 177 6.50 -14.32 -6.13
N GLY A 178 5.52 -13.49 -5.80
CA GLY A 178 4.38 -13.18 -6.67
C GLY A 178 4.59 -11.90 -7.50
N LYS A 179 5.39 -10.98 -6.97
CA LYS A 179 5.71 -9.66 -7.53
C LYS A 179 7.17 -9.33 -7.26
N LYS A 180 7.73 -8.37 -8.01
CA LYS A 180 9.13 -7.98 -7.96
C LYS A 180 9.62 -7.57 -6.58
N ASP A 181 8.89 -6.69 -5.92
CA ASP A 181 9.23 -6.15 -4.59
C ASP A 181 9.30 -7.26 -3.54
N ASN A 182 8.29 -8.13 -3.48
CA ASN A 182 8.29 -9.27 -2.57
C ASN A 182 9.36 -10.32 -2.95
N PHE A 183 9.60 -10.57 -4.24
CA PHE A 183 10.68 -11.45 -4.69
C PHE A 183 12.07 -10.92 -4.29
N MET A 184 12.31 -9.62 -4.45
CA MET A 184 13.54 -8.98 -3.99
C MET A 184 13.69 -9.07 -2.47
N GLN A 185 12.59 -8.91 -1.73
CA GLN A 185 12.58 -9.08 -0.28
C GLN A 185 12.91 -10.53 0.12
N CYS A 186 12.39 -11.52 -0.61
CA CYS A 186 12.74 -12.92 -0.41
C CYS A 186 14.23 -13.18 -0.67
N LYS A 187 14.78 -12.68 -1.77
CA LYS A 187 16.22 -12.81 -2.06
C LYS A 187 17.07 -12.18 -0.97
N ALA A 188 16.70 -10.98 -0.52
CA ALA A 188 17.41 -10.29 0.55
C ALA A 188 17.43 -11.09 1.86
N LEU A 189 16.30 -11.69 2.26
CA LEU A 189 16.26 -12.54 3.45
C LEU A 189 17.09 -13.81 3.24
N PHE A 190 16.99 -14.42 2.06
CA PHE A 190 17.74 -15.62 1.76
C PHE A 190 19.26 -15.41 1.82
N ASP A 191 19.73 -14.30 1.26
CA ASP A 191 21.15 -13.92 1.25
C ASP A 191 21.65 -13.52 2.65
N ALA A 192 20.77 -12.99 3.50
CA ALA A 192 21.10 -12.56 4.85
C ALA A 192 21.10 -13.69 5.89
N ALA A 193 20.32 -14.75 5.66
CA ALA A 193 20.15 -15.85 6.58
C ALA A 193 21.14 -17.00 6.31
N SER A 194 21.64 -17.62 7.38
CA SER A 194 22.37 -18.88 7.30
C SER A 194 21.42 -20.07 7.22
N LYS A 195 21.91 -21.24 6.78
CA LYS A 195 21.07 -22.45 6.64
C LYS A 195 20.34 -22.84 7.93
N GLU A 196 20.98 -22.64 9.09
CA GLU A 196 20.41 -22.98 10.40
C GLU A 196 19.31 -22.00 10.83
N ASP A 197 19.28 -20.79 10.27
CA ASP A 197 18.28 -19.78 10.63
C ASP A 197 16.89 -20.12 10.08
N PHE A 198 16.81 -20.89 8.98
CA PHE A 198 15.54 -21.28 8.37
C PHE A 198 14.70 -22.26 9.18
N ASP A 199 15.26 -22.81 10.27
CA ASP A 199 14.53 -23.66 11.22
C ASP A 199 13.88 -22.85 12.36
N ASP A 200 13.96 -21.51 12.34
CA ASP A 200 13.45 -20.60 13.36
C ASP A 200 12.86 -19.30 12.77
N VAL A 201 11.53 -19.24 12.71
CA VAL A 201 10.78 -18.09 12.17
C VAL A 201 10.98 -16.79 12.94
N GLU A 202 11.21 -16.85 14.25
CA GLU A 202 11.47 -15.65 15.06
C GLU A 202 12.85 -15.09 14.72
N LYS A 203 13.82 -15.99 14.54
CA LYS A 203 15.16 -15.60 14.10
C LYS A 203 15.15 -15.00 12.70
N LEU A 204 14.43 -15.61 11.74
CA LEU A 204 14.26 -15.04 10.40
C LEU A 204 13.60 -13.66 10.44
N SER A 205 12.55 -13.50 11.25
CA SER A 205 11.86 -12.20 11.42
C SER A 205 12.81 -11.14 12.00
N ALA A 206 13.62 -11.51 13.00
CA ALA A 206 14.63 -10.65 13.58
C ALA A 206 15.74 -10.27 12.59
N ILE A 207 16.19 -11.19 11.72
CA ILE A 207 17.16 -10.90 10.65
C ILE A 207 16.55 -9.91 9.66
N ALA A 208 15.32 -10.17 9.20
CA ALA A 208 14.64 -9.30 8.25
C ALA A 208 14.44 -7.88 8.79
N SER A 209 14.07 -7.74 10.06
CA SER A 209 13.85 -6.43 10.71
C SER A 209 15.12 -5.56 10.79
N LYS A 210 16.30 -6.17 10.63
CA LYS A 210 17.61 -5.49 10.71
C LYS A 210 18.32 -5.40 9.36
N ASN A 211 17.74 -5.97 8.31
CA ASN A 211 18.34 -5.99 6.99
C ASN A 211 17.73 -4.92 6.09
N THR A 212 18.56 -3.96 5.64
CA THR A 212 18.12 -2.85 4.78
C THR A 212 17.47 -3.33 3.49
N ALA A 213 18.00 -4.37 2.84
CA ALA A 213 17.46 -4.90 1.59
C ALA A 213 16.13 -5.66 1.79
N CYS A 214 15.87 -6.22 2.97
CA CYS A 214 14.54 -6.73 3.33
C CYS A 214 13.54 -5.58 3.52
N LEU A 215 13.95 -4.52 4.22
CA LEU A 215 13.06 -3.40 4.57
C LEU A 215 12.77 -2.46 3.39
N LYS A 216 13.68 -2.37 2.41
CA LYS A 216 13.68 -1.40 1.32
C LYS A 216 14.11 -2.06 0.02
N THR A 217 13.14 -2.51 -0.77
CA THR A 217 13.35 -3.14 -2.07
C THR A 217 13.29 -2.12 -3.20
N VAL A 218 12.11 -1.87 -3.75
CA VAL A 218 11.82 -0.81 -4.74
C VAL A 218 10.74 0.13 -4.19
N PRO A 219 10.68 1.39 -4.64
CA PRO A 219 9.63 2.31 -4.20
C PRO A 219 8.25 1.79 -4.63
N GLY A 220 7.28 1.82 -3.71
CA GLY A 220 5.87 1.55 -3.97
C GLY A 220 5.07 2.82 -4.27
N PHE A 221 5.60 3.98 -3.90
CA PHE A 221 4.96 5.27 -4.12
C PHE A 221 5.96 6.31 -4.65
N TYR A 222 5.60 6.96 -5.74
CA TYR A 222 6.34 8.09 -6.31
C TYR A 222 5.48 9.34 -6.21
N ASN A 223 5.89 10.31 -5.39
CA ASN A 223 5.18 11.57 -5.29
C ASN A 223 5.90 12.63 -6.13
N ILE A 224 5.30 13.02 -7.25
CA ILE A 224 5.93 13.85 -8.28
C ILE A 224 5.26 15.22 -8.30
N GLN A 225 6.06 16.28 -8.27
CA GLN A 225 5.62 17.65 -8.53
C GLN A 225 5.61 17.87 -10.04
N ILE A 226 4.44 17.95 -10.65
CA ILE A 226 4.34 18.22 -12.10
C ILE A 226 4.09 19.69 -12.43
N ALA A 227 3.59 20.48 -11.48
CA ALA A 227 3.36 21.91 -11.62
C ALA A 227 3.81 22.64 -10.35
N ASP A 228 4.23 23.90 -10.46
CA ASP A 228 4.75 24.66 -9.32
C ASP A 228 3.69 25.58 -8.70
N LYS A 229 2.72 26.02 -9.49
CA LYS A 229 1.72 27.01 -9.09
C LYS A 229 0.67 26.40 -8.16
N VAL A 230 0.26 27.15 -7.14
CA VAL A 230 -0.88 26.84 -6.26
C VAL A 230 -1.92 27.95 -6.33
N ALA A 231 -3.18 27.64 -5.99
CA ALA A 231 -4.25 28.64 -5.92
C ALA A 231 -4.29 29.40 -4.59
N PHE A 232 -3.87 28.77 -3.48
CA PHE A 232 -3.90 29.33 -2.13
C PHE A 232 -2.75 28.77 -1.27
N ASP A 233 -2.54 29.39 -0.12
CA ASP A 233 -1.53 29.01 0.88
C ASP A 233 -2.21 28.33 2.08
N SER A 234 -2.21 27.00 2.09
CA SER A 234 -2.75 26.20 3.20
C SER A 234 -1.85 26.28 4.43
N ILE A 235 -2.41 26.52 5.61
CA ILE A 235 -1.63 26.66 6.87
C ILE A 235 -0.82 25.41 7.26
N TYR A 236 -1.20 24.24 6.76
CA TYR A 236 -0.53 22.97 6.97
C TYR A 236 0.46 22.61 5.85
N SER A 237 0.68 23.49 4.87
CA SER A 237 1.64 23.27 3.78
C SER A 237 2.85 24.20 3.95
N PRO A 238 4.08 23.68 4.04
CA PRO A 238 5.29 24.51 4.11
C PRO A 238 5.73 25.04 2.74
N TYR A 239 5.03 24.67 1.67
CA TYR A 239 5.50 24.89 0.30
C TYR A 239 5.68 26.36 -0.06
N CYS A 240 4.68 27.22 0.18
CA CYS A 240 4.78 28.66 -0.13
C CYS A 240 5.95 29.33 0.61
N LYS A 241 6.12 28.99 1.89
CA LYS A 241 7.25 29.47 2.71
C LYS A 241 8.58 28.99 2.15
N ALA A 242 8.73 27.70 1.90
CA ALA A 242 9.97 27.11 1.40
C ALA A 242 10.32 27.64 -0.01
N TYR A 243 9.32 27.82 -0.86
CA TYR A 243 9.47 28.37 -2.20
C TYR A 243 9.95 29.82 -2.14
N GLY A 244 9.34 30.65 -1.29
CA GLY A 244 9.76 32.03 -1.06
C GLY A 244 11.19 32.14 -0.51
N GLU A 245 11.56 31.28 0.44
CA GLU A 245 12.93 31.23 0.96
C GLU A 245 13.96 30.81 -0.10
N LYS A 246 13.61 29.88 -1.00
CA LYS A 246 14.54 29.33 -2.01
C LYS A 246 14.65 30.21 -3.26
N PHE A 247 13.54 30.77 -3.72
CA PHE A 247 13.45 31.44 -5.03
C PHE A 247 13.17 32.95 -4.94
N GLY A 248 12.85 33.48 -3.76
CA GLY A 248 12.56 34.90 -3.57
C GLY A 248 11.23 35.36 -4.19
N SER A 249 10.34 34.42 -4.54
CA SER A 249 9.02 34.69 -5.13
C SER A 249 7.95 33.78 -4.52
N SER A 250 6.67 34.03 -4.80
CA SER A 250 5.56 33.22 -4.29
C SER A 250 5.03 32.27 -5.36
N PRO A 251 4.77 30.98 -5.05
CA PRO A 251 4.16 30.06 -6.01
C PRO A 251 2.74 30.48 -6.42
N LEU A 252 2.06 31.33 -5.62
CA LEU A 252 0.76 31.93 -5.96
C LEU A 252 0.85 32.89 -7.16
N SER A 253 2.01 33.54 -7.32
CA SER A 253 2.25 34.55 -8.35
C SER A 253 2.82 33.98 -9.65
N LEU A 254 3.06 32.67 -9.70
CA LEU A 254 3.62 32.02 -10.87
C LEU A 254 2.66 32.08 -12.06
N SER A 255 3.25 32.19 -13.24
CA SER A 255 2.53 31.94 -14.50
C SER A 255 2.10 30.49 -14.57
N SER A 256 1.07 30.21 -15.37
CA SER A 256 0.61 28.85 -15.67
C SER A 256 1.67 27.97 -16.34
N ASP A 257 2.79 28.54 -16.80
CA ASP A 257 3.76 27.85 -17.65
C ASP A 257 4.92 27.23 -16.87
N THR A 258 4.82 27.20 -15.54
CA THR A 258 5.84 26.65 -14.64
C THR A 258 5.50 25.20 -14.28
N PHE A 259 5.85 24.27 -15.16
CA PHE A 259 5.54 22.84 -15.04
C PHE A 259 6.67 21.95 -15.60
N MET A 260 6.65 20.67 -15.21
CA MET A 260 7.56 19.65 -15.75
C MET A 260 7.19 19.34 -17.20
N ALA A 261 8.14 19.42 -18.15
CA ALA A 261 7.83 19.14 -19.55
C ALA A 261 7.27 17.71 -19.78
N PHE A 262 6.29 17.57 -20.68
CA PHE A 262 5.61 16.30 -20.93
C PHE A 262 6.57 15.15 -21.31
N ASP A 263 7.58 15.40 -22.14
CA ASP A 263 8.56 14.39 -22.53
C ASP A 263 9.41 13.91 -21.33
N LYS A 264 9.68 14.81 -20.37
CA LYS A 264 10.43 14.49 -19.15
C LYS A 264 9.63 13.57 -18.23
N ILE A 265 8.37 13.90 -17.96
CA ILE A 265 7.50 13.06 -17.12
C ILE A 265 7.19 11.72 -17.82
N THR A 266 7.02 11.71 -19.14
CA THR A 266 6.81 10.47 -19.92
C THR A 266 8.01 9.53 -19.77
N SER A 267 9.22 10.05 -19.96
CA SER A 267 10.45 9.27 -19.76
C SER A 267 10.60 8.78 -18.31
N LEU A 268 10.22 9.60 -17.33
CA LEU A 268 10.24 9.22 -15.92
C LEU A 268 9.25 8.09 -15.62
N ILE A 269 8.03 8.13 -16.15
CA ILE A 269 7.03 7.06 -16.00
C ILE A 269 7.56 5.75 -16.57
N ASP A 270 8.24 5.78 -17.72
CA ASP A 270 8.86 4.58 -18.30
C ASP A 270 9.95 4.00 -17.40
N LYS A 271 10.79 4.86 -16.79
CA LYS A 271 11.78 4.45 -15.80
C LYS A 271 11.13 3.84 -14.56
N ILE A 272 10.05 4.43 -14.06
CA ILE A 272 9.30 3.93 -12.89
C ILE A 272 8.69 2.55 -13.19
N ALA A 273 8.04 2.40 -14.34
CA ALA A 273 7.47 1.14 -14.78
C ALA A 273 8.53 0.03 -14.88
N GLY A 274 9.72 0.32 -15.43
CA GLY A 274 10.80 -0.66 -15.50
C GLY A 274 11.46 -0.96 -14.14
N PHE A 275 11.58 0.05 -13.27
CA PHE A 275 12.26 -0.10 -11.99
C PHE A 275 11.38 -0.80 -10.95
N SER A 276 10.19 -0.28 -10.67
CA SER A 276 9.29 -0.83 -9.64
C SER A 276 8.32 -1.89 -10.15
N GLU A 277 7.96 -1.87 -11.45
CA GLU A 277 6.88 -2.66 -12.08
C GLU A 277 5.48 -2.41 -11.52
N ASN A 278 5.33 -2.34 -10.20
CA ASN A 278 4.11 -1.96 -9.51
C ASN A 278 4.34 -0.74 -8.62
N ALA A 279 3.57 0.34 -8.81
CA ALA A 279 3.64 1.52 -7.95
C ALA A 279 2.41 2.42 -8.11
N VAL A 280 2.18 3.28 -7.12
CA VAL A 280 1.27 4.42 -7.26
C VAL A 280 2.09 5.68 -7.53
N ILE A 281 1.67 6.48 -8.50
CA ILE A 281 2.27 7.76 -8.85
C ILE A 281 1.34 8.88 -8.38
N GLY A 282 1.76 9.60 -7.34
CA GLY A 282 1.19 10.87 -6.91
C GLY A 282 1.66 12.00 -7.84
N LEU A 283 0.74 12.87 -8.26
CA LEU A 283 1.05 14.03 -9.11
C LEU A 283 1.07 15.35 -8.33
N SER A 284 0.87 15.29 -7.01
CA SER A 284 0.61 16.43 -6.12
C SER A 284 1.67 16.58 -5.04
N ALA A 285 2.94 16.26 -5.32
CA ALA A 285 3.99 16.41 -4.31
C ALA A 285 4.04 17.83 -3.76
N TRP A 286 3.95 18.80 -4.68
CA TRP A 286 3.72 20.22 -4.45
C TRP A 286 3.00 20.80 -5.67
N GLY A 287 2.47 22.02 -5.53
CA GLY A 287 1.73 22.67 -6.62
C GLY A 287 0.34 22.06 -6.85
N GLU A 288 -0.41 22.67 -7.76
CA GLU A 288 -1.71 22.19 -8.23
C GLU A 288 -1.55 21.46 -9.57
N PRO A 289 -1.70 20.12 -9.59
CA PRO A 289 -1.46 19.31 -10.78
C PRO A 289 -2.37 19.63 -11.97
N LEU A 290 -3.60 20.11 -11.74
CA LEU A 290 -4.52 20.49 -12.81
C LEU A 290 -4.07 21.74 -13.58
N ASN A 291 -3.06 22.48 -13.10
CA ASN A 291 -2.42 23.54 -13.87
C ASN A 291 -1.49 23.02 -14.98
N HIS A 292 -1.18 21.72 -15.01
CA HIS A 292 -0.35 21.15 -16.06
C HIS A 292 -1.16 21.00 -17.38
N PRO A 293 -0.74 21.60 -18.51
CA PRO A 293 -1.53 21.60 -19.74
C PRO A 293 -1.75 20.18 -20.32
N ASP A 294 -0.78 19.29 -20.14
CA ASP A 294 -0.88 17.88 -20.53
C ASP A 294 -1.33 16.92 -19.41
N PHE A 295 -1.99 17.41 -18.35
CA PHE A 295 -2.42 16.57 -17.21
C PHE A 295 -3.11 15.26 -17.65
N LEU A 296 -4.10 15.35 -18.54
CA LEU A 296 -4.82 14.18 -19.04
C LEU A 296 -3.91 13.19 -19.80
N LYS A 297 -2.93 13.68 -20.56
CA LYS A 297 -1.96 12.82 -21.26
C LYS A 297 -1.02 12.12 -20.28
N ILE A 298 -0.64 12.80 -19.18
CA ILE A 298 0.16 12.20 -18.10
C ILE A 298 -0.63 11.06 -17.46
N VAL A 299 -1.90 11.29 -17.13
CA VAL A 299 -2.78 10.24 -16.59
C VAL A 299 -2.90 9.06 -17.56
N GLU A 300 -3.19 9.30 -18.84
CA GLU A 300 -3.25 8.23 -19.85
C GLU A 300 -1.93 7.46 -19.96
N LYS A 301 -0.79 8.17 -19.92
CA LYS A 301 0.54 7.55 -19.96
C LYS A 301 0.79 6.64 -18.76
N ILE A 302 0.45 7.07 -17.54
CA ILE A 302 0.58 6.24 -16.34
C ILE A 302 -0.32 5.00 -16.48
N LEU A 303 -1.57 5.19 -16.88
CA LEU A 303 -2.55 4.11 -16.97
C LEU A 303 -2.30 3.12 -18.12
N SER A 304 -1.42 3.46 -19.07
CA SER A 304 -0.94 2.53 -20.10
C SER A 304 -0.14 1.35 -19.53
N TYR A 305 0.41 1.49 -18.32
CA TYR A 305 1.03 0.40 -17.57
C TYR A 305 0.06 -0.19 -16.56
N GLN A 306 -0.21 -1.51 -16.64
CA GLN A 306 -1.15 -2.18 -15.73
C GLN A 306 -0.66 -2.22 -14.27
N GLY A 307 0.64 -2.14 -14.05
CA GLY A 307 1.23 -2.07 -12.72
C GLY A 307 1.26 -0.68 -12.10
N LEU A 308 0.85 0.37 -12.81
CA LEU A 308 0.86 1.73 -12.28
C LEU A 308 -0.53 2.26 -12.02
N SER A 309 -0.68 3.04 -10.95
CA SER A 309 -1.90 3.80 -10.65
C SER A 309 -1.61 5.27 -10.41
N VAL A 310 -2.65 6.10 -10.53
CA VAL A 310 -2.56 7.54 -10.28
C VAL A 310 -3.15 7.86 -8.92
N PHE A 311 -2.43 8.64 -8.13
CA PHE A 311 -2.98 9.37 -6.99
C PHE A 311 -2.89 10.87 -7.27
N LEU A 312 -3.94 11.60 -6.90
CA LEU A 312 -4.04 13.03 -7.14
C LEU A 312 -4.63 13.73 -5.93
N GLU A 313 -3.92 14.69 -5.35
CA GLU A 313 -4.52 15.72 -4.50
C GLU A 313 -4.68 17.01 -5.32
N THR A 314 -5.87 17.59 -5.29
CA THR A 314 -6.19 18.83 -6.04
C THR A 314 -7.03 19.77 -5.18
N ASP A 315 -6.93 21.07 -5.46
CA ASP A 315 -7.81 22.10 -4.92
C ASP A 315 -9.23 22.06 -5.50
N GLY A 316 -9.43 21.33 -6.61
CA GLY A 316 -10.72 21.17 -7.28
C GLY A 316 -11.20 22.40 -8.08
N LEU A 317 -10.48 23.52 -8.04
CA LEU A 317 -10.94 24.80 -8.62
C LEU A 317 -10.91 24.80 -10.16
N SER A 318 -10.04 23.99 -10.75
CA SER A 318 -9.92 23.82 -12.21
C SER A 318 -10.77 22.67 -12.76
N VAL A 319 -11.60 22.04 -11.93
CA VAL A 319 -12.44 20.89 -12.35
C VAL A 319 -13.62 21.38 -13.17
N THR A 320 -13.74 20.86 -14.39
CA THR A 320 -14.82 21.16 -15.33
C THR A 320 -15.46 19.87 -15.83
N SER A 321 -16.69 19.96 -16.35
CA SER A 321 -17.36 18.80 -16.97
C SER A 321 -16.57 18.21 -18.15
N GLU A 322 -15.85 19.05 -18.91
CA GLU A 322 -14.99 18.59 -20.01
C GLU A 322 -13.78 17.79 -19.51
N LEU A 323 -13.12 18.27 -18.45
CA LEU A 323 -12.03 17.53 -17.79
C LEU A 323 -12.54 16.16 -17.29
N CYS A 324 -13.67 16.16 -16.59
CA CYS A 324 -14.30 14.96 -16.05
C CYS A 324 -14.66 13.94 -17.13
N GLN A 325 -15.24 14.39 -18.25
CA GLN A 325 -15.57 13.52 -19.37
C GLN A 325 -14.32 12.83 -19.94
N LYS A 326 -13.28 13.60 -20.27
CA LYS A 326 -12.03 13.06 -20.83
C LYS A 326 -11.32 12.13 -19.85
N LEU A 327 -11.34 12.45 -18.56
CA LEU A 327 -10.76 11.61 -17.53
C LEU A 327 -11.50 10.26 -17.45
N SER A 328 -12.83 10.27 -17.49
CA SER A 328 -13.65 9.04 -17.50
C SER A 328 -13.34 8.16 -18.71
N GLU A 329 -13.21 8.75 -19.90
CA GLU A 329 -12.83 8.02 -21.12
C GLU A 329 -11.48 7.31 -20.98
N ILE A 330 -10.47 7.99 -20.42
CA ILE A 330 -9.14 7.42 -20.17
C ILE A 330 -9.22 6.26 -19.17
N VAL A 331 -9.90 6.46 -18.04
CA VAL A 331 -10.01 5.45 -16.97
C VAL A 331 -10.76 4.21 -17.43
N ASN A 332 -11.85 4.38 -18.20
CA ASN A 332 -12.64 3.27 -18.73
C ASN A 332 -11.88 2.46 -19.77
N LYS A 333 -11.06 3.11 -20.61
CA LYS A 333 -10.21 2.47 -21.62
C LYS A 333 -9.04 1.69 -21.01
N ALA A 334 -8.53 2.12 -19.85
CA ALA A 334 -7.39 1.47 -19.21
C ALA A 334 -7.70 0.03 -18.77
N ALA A 335 -6.73 -0.88 -18.91
CA ALA A 335 -6.86 -2.25 -18.42
C ALA A 335 -6.96 -2.30 -16.86
N PRO A 336 -7.50 -3.38 -16.28
CA PRO A 336 -7.41 -3.62 -14.84
C PRO A 336 -5.98 -3.52 -14.32
N ARG A 337 -5.81 -3.15 -13.04
CA ARG A 337 -4.48 -3.05 -12.43
C ARG A 337 -3.97 -4.43 -11.99
N THR A 338 -2.65 -4.64 -12.00
CA THR A 338 -2.00 -5.88 -11.50
C THR A 338 -1.71 -5.85 -9.99
N HIS A 339 -2.18 -4.81 -9.31
CA HIS A 339 -2.08 -4.63 -7.86
C HIS A 339 -3.43 -4.21 -7.28
N GLN A 340 -3.54 -4.18 -5.95
CA GLN A 340 -4.82 -3.97 -5.24
C GLN A 340 -5.37 -2.53 -5.27
N TRP A 341 -4.74 -1.62 -6.03
CA TRP A 341 -5.14 -0.22 -6.03
C TRP A 341 -6.03 0.08 -7.22
N GLN A 342 -6.93 1.05 -7.05
CA GLN A 342 -7.76 1.56 -8.14
C GLN A 342 -6.88 2.19 -9.22
N LYS A 343 -7.37 2.26 -10.47
CA LYS A 343 -6.66 2.93 -11.57
C LYS A 343 -6.28 4.37 -11.20
N ILE A 344 -7.23 5.09 -10.62
CA ILE A 344 -7.06 6.47 -10.15
C ILE A 344 -7.70 6.60 -8.77
N MET A 345 -7.08 7.39 -7.90
CA MET A 345 -7.61 7.82 -6.61
C MET A 345 -7.42 9.34 -6.51
N LEU A 346 -8.50 10.09 -6.30
CA LEU A 346 -8.48 11.55 -6.36
C LEU A 346 -9.00 12.14 -5.06
N ALA A 347 -8.12 12.83 -4.33
CA ALA A 347 -8.43 13.61 -3.16
C ALA A 347 -8.71 15.07 -3.53
N VAL A 348 -9.91 15.57 -3.17
CA VAL A 348 -10.24 17.00 -3.32
C VAL A 348 -10.06 17.67 -1.96
N THR A 349 -9.19 18.67 -1.92
CA THR A 349 -8.84 19.40 -0.71
C THR A 349 -9.99 20.30 -0.26
N LEU A 350 -10.61 19.96 0.87
CA LEU A 350 -11.68 20.75 1.47
C LEU A 350 -11.31 21.28 2.86
N ASP A 351 -10.81 20.42 3.75
CA ASP A 351 -10.34 20.77 5.11
C ASP A 351 -11.35 21.50 6.01
N ALA A 352 -12.61 21.58 5.58
CA ALA A 352 -13.67 22.34 6.20
C ALA A 352 -15.06 21.79 5.82
N ALA A 353 -16.02 22.00 6.69
CA ALA A 353 -17.45 21.84 6.45
C ALA A 353 -18.16 23.19 6.16
N SER A 354 -17.44 24.31 6.30
CA SER A 354 -17.95 25.65 6.02
C SER A 354 -16.96 26.52 5.25
N ASP A 355 -17.47 27.50 4.49
CA ASP A 355 -16.63 28.47 3.76
C ASP A 355 -15.75 29.30 4.72
N ALA A 356 -16.26 29.66 5.90
CA ALA A 356 -15.50 30.42 6.88
C ALA A 356 -14.24 29.67 7.35
N THR A 357 -14.37 28.38 7.64
CA THR A 357 -13.22 27.53 8.03
C THR A 357 -12.30 27.28 6.84
N TYR A 358 -12.85 27.07 5.64
CA TYR A 358 -12.08 26.93 4.40
C TYR A 358 -11.15 28.14 4.17
N GLN A 359 -11.70 29.36 4.23
CA GLN A 359 -10.94 30.61 4.04
C GLN A 359 -9.88 30.85 5.13
N LYS A 360 -10.12 30.35 6.36
CA LYS A 360 -9.15 30.43 7.46
C LYS A 360 -7.95 29.51 7.22
N ILE A 361 -8.18 28.32 6.66
CA ILE A 361 -7.14 27.31 6.40
C ILE A 361 -6.39 27.62 5.10
N HIS A 362 -7.11 27.96 4.04
CA HIS A 362 -6.58 28.21 2.70
C HIS A 362 -6.44 29.70 2.44
N LYS A 363 -5.35 30.29 2.93
CA LYS A 363 -5.13 31.73 2.82
C LYS A 363 -5.04 32.15 1.35
N ASN A 364 -5.68 33.25 1.02
CA ASN A 364 -5.79 33.80 -0.34
C ASN A 364 -6.65 32.96 -1.30
N ALA A 365 -7.41 31.98 -0.81
CA ALA A 365 -8.44 31.35 -1.63
C ALA A 365 -9.45 32.41 -2.13
N SER A 366 -9.91 32.26 -3.36
CA SER A 366 -10.90 33.18 -3.93
C SER A 366 -12.26 33.04 -3.24
N GLU A 367 -13.07 34.09 -3.31
CA GLU A 367 -14.48 33.99 -2.94
C GLU A 367 -15.16 32.87 -3.74
N GLY A 368 -15.96 32.04 -3.07
CA GLY A 368 -16.64 30.89 -3.69
C GLY A 368 -15.76 29.65 -3.93
N ALA A 369 -14.47 29.68 -3.56
CA ALA A 369 -13.57 28.53 -3.73
C ALA A 369 -14.07 27.26 -3.02
N PHE A 370 -14.62 27.38 -1.80
CA PHE A 370 -15.17 26.23 -1.09
C PHE A 370 -16.33 25.57 -1.86
N ALA A 371 -17.28 26.37 -2.34
CA ALA A 371 -18.40 25.87 -3.13
C ALA A 371 -17.94 25.22 -4.44
N ALA A 372 -16.91 25.79 -5.10
CA ALA A 372 -16.31 25.22 -6.29
C ALA A 372 -15.65 23.86 -6.01
N ALA A 373 -14.87 23.75 -4.93
CA ALA A 373 -14.22 22.50 -4.53
C ALA A 373 -15.25 21.41 -4.14
N VAL A 374 -16.31 21.77 -3.41
CA VAL A 374 -17.44 20.85 -3.10
C VAL A 374 -18.14 20.37 -4.38
N ASN A 375 -18.36 21.29 -5.34
CA ASN A 375 -18.92 20.92 -6.64
C ASN A 375 -17.98 20.02 -7.46
N ALA A 376 -16.67 20.22 -7.35
CA ALA A 376 -15.67 19.38 -8.00
C ALA A 376 -15.79 17.91 -7.57
N VAL A 377 -16.02 17.65 -6.28
CA VAL A 377 -16.28 16.29 -5.76
C VAL A 377 -17.46 15.66 -6.51
N SER A 378 -18.55 16.40 -6.69
CA SER A 378 -19.75 15.91 -7.38
C SER A 378 -19.48 15.60 -8.86
N LEU A 379 -18.80 16.52 -9.56
CA LEU A 379 -18.46 16.34 -10.98
C LEU A 379 -17.54 15.14 -11.20
N LEU A 380 -16.52 14.99 -10.36
CA LEU A 380 -15.57 13.89 -10.43
C LEU A 380 -16.22 12.55 -10.06
N GLN A 381 -17.02 12.49 -8.99
CA GLN A 381 -17.67 11.24 -8.60
C GLN A 381 -18.62 10.75 -9.68
N ASN A 382 -19.34 11.65 -10.36
CA ASN A 382 -20.21 11.27 -11.48
C ASN A 382 -19.41 10.70 -12.66
N ALA A 383 -18.17 11.17 -12.87
CA ALA A 383 -17.33 10.74 -13.98
C ALA A 383 -16.55 9.45 -13.69
N ILE A 384 -16.06 9.28 -12.46
CA ILE A 384 -15.25 8.15 -12.00
C ILE A 384 -15.74 7.66 -10.62
N PRO A 385 -16.91 7.01 -10.54
CA PRO A 385 -17.53 6.63 -9.28
C PRO A 385 -16.62 5.76 -8.40
N GLY A 386 -16.60 6.07 -7.10
CA GLY A 386 -15.87 5.30 -6.10
C GLY A 386 -14.36 5.60 -6.02
N CYS A 387 -13.88 6.55 -6.82
CA CYS A 387 -12.46 6.93 -6.88
C CYS A 387 -12.17 8.34 -6.30
N VAL A 388 -13.18 9.00 -5.73
CA VAL A 388 -13.12 10.41 -5.32
C VAL A 388 -13.29 10.56 -3.81
N TYR A 389 -12.38 11.31 -3.19
CA TYR A 389 -12.22 11.43 -1.76
C TYR A 389 -12.17 12.90 -1.35
N PRO A 390 -13.26 13.50 -0.86
CA PRO A 390 -13.17 14.76 -0.13
C PRO A 390 -12.18 14.59 1.05
N GLN A 391 -11.17 15.45 1.12
CA GLN A 391 -10.08 15.36 2.08
C GLN A 391 -10.18 16.42 3.17
N PHE A 392 -9.86 16.00 4.39
CA PHE A 392 -9.81 16.84 5.58
C PHE A 392 -8.54 16.55 6.38
N VAL A 393 -7.60 17.50 6.40
CA VAL A 393 -6.44 17.48 7.29
C VAL A 393 -6.89 17.88 8.69
N ARG A 394 -6.83 16.93 9.63
CA ARG A 394 -7.34 17.11 10.99
C ARG A 394 -6.38 17.96 11.83
N MET A 395 -6.83 19.15 12.24
CA MET A 395 -6.05 20.14 12.99
C MET A 395 -6.88 20.76 14.11
N ASN A 396 -6.21 21.41 15.07
CA ASN A 396 -6.88 22.18 16.12
C ASN A 396 -7.80 23.28 15.56
N GLU A 397 -7.45 23.83 14.39
CA GLU A 397 -8.15 24.94 13.75
C GLU A 397 -9.52 24.56 13.18
N ASN A 398 -9.75 23.28 12.86
CA ASN A 398 -10.98 22.74 12.26
C ASN A 398 -11.59 21.55 13.00
N GLU A 399 -11.02 21.12 14.13
CA GLU A 399 -11.52 19.96 14.90
C GLU A 399 -13.03 20.02 15.20
N ALA A 400 -13.57 21.22 15.44
CA ALA A 400 -14.99 21.43 15.70
C ALA A 400 -15.90 21.04 14.50
N GLU A 401 -15.37 20.99 13.28
CA GLU A 401 -16.11 20.61 12.06
C GLU A 401 -15.89 19.15 11.66
N LEU A 402 -14.98 18.41 12.31
CA LEU A 402 -14.61 17.04 11.93
C LEU A 402 -15.83 16.10 11.89
N GLU A 403 -16.67 16.11 12.93
CA GLU A 403 -17.85 15.25 12.99
C GLU A 403 -18.86 15.58 11.88
N ALA A 404 -19.09 16.86 11.63
CA ALA A 404 -20.01 17.31 10.59
C ALA A 404 -19.51 16.92 9.19
N PHE A 405 -18.21 17.13 8.93
CA PHE A 405 -17.56 16.70 7.70
C PHE A 405 -17.67 15.19 7.50
N PHE A 406 -17.29 14.41 8.52
CA PHE A 406 -17.32 12.95 8.47
C PHE A 406 -18.74 12.42 8.20
N ARG A 407 -19.73 12.87 8.98
CA ARG A 407 -21.12 12.41 8.80
C ARG A 407 -21.66 12.73 7.42
N TYR A 408 -21.37 13.93 6.90
CA TYR A 408 -21.81 14.32 5.57
C TYR A 408 -21.17 13.42 4.50
N TRP A 409 -19.85 13.32 4.44
CA TRP A 409 -19.19 12.60 3.35
C TRP A 409 -19.23 11.07 3.48
N ASN A 410 -19.42 10.52 4.67
CA ASN A 410 -19.56 9.07 4.89
C ASN A 410 -20.95 8.54 4.51
N GLU A 411 -21.95 9.42 4.45
CA GLU A 411 -23.31 9.05 4.03
C GLU A 411 -23.32 8.71 2.53
N LYS A 412 -23.75 7.50 2.18
CA LYS A 412 -23.68 6.98 0.79
C LYS A 412 -24.51 7.78 -0.21
N THR A 413 -25.52 8.50 0.26
CA THR A 413 -26.38 9.34 -0.57
C THR A 413 -25.76 10.70 -0.91
N ASN A 414 -24.66 11.07 -0.26
CA ASN A 414 -23.94 12.32 -0.52
C ASN A 414 -22.90 12.17 -1.65
N PRO A 415 -22.38 13.30 -2.19
CA PRO A 415 -21.73 13.29 -3.50
C PRO A 415 -20.45 12.46 -3.64
N SER A 416 -19.81 12.00 -2.55
CA SER A 416 -18.65 11.09 -2.63
C SER A 416 -19.01 9.60 -2.58
N GLY A 417 -20.29 9.26 -2.39
CA GLY A 417 -20.75 7.88 -2.26
C GLY A 417 -20.26 7.18 -0.98
N GLY A 418 -19.96 7.94 0.08
CA GLY A 418 -19.43 7.42 1.34
C GLY A 418 -17.91 7.37 1.43
N ASN A 419 -17.19 7.88 0.42
CA ASN A 419 -15.72 7.96 0.44
C ASN A 419 -15.27 9.31 1.02
N LEU A 420 -14.22 9.30 1.85
CA LEU A 420 -13.55 10.50 2.35
C LEU A 420 -12.16 10.14 2.90
N ILE A 421 -11.30 11.14 3.06
CA ILE A 421 -9.99 11.00 3.73
C ILE A 421 -9.96 11.97 4.91
N ILE A 422 -9.71 11.43 6.12
CA ILE A 422 -9.26 12.23 7.26
C ILE A 422 -7.74 12.04 7.37
N GLN A 423 -6.99 13.05 6.97
CA GLN A 423 -5.54 13.01 6.95
C GLN A 423 -4.96 13.49 8.28
N LYS A 424 -3.91 12.81 8.75
CA LYS A 424 -3.09 13.29 9.87
C LYS A 424 -2.37 14.58 9.46
N TYR A 425 -2.32 15.56 10.37
CA TYR A 425 -1.47 16.74 10.22
C TYR A 425 0.02 16.39 10.34
N ASP A 426 0.82 16.84 9.38
CA ASP A 426 2.28 16.74 9.34
C ASP A 426 2.88 18.14 9.60
N ASP A 427 3.70 18.29 10.65
CA ASP A 427 4.39 19.55 10.97
C ASP A 427 5.71 19.74 10.17
N PHE A 428 6.02 18.77 9.30
CA PHE A 428 7.22 18.67 8.48
C PHE A 428 8.51 18.70 9.29
N ALA A 429 8.53 17.94 10.39
CA ALA A 429 9.63 17.87 11.35
C ALA A 429 9.94 19.23 11.99
N GLY A 430 8.87 19.91 12.41
CA GLY A 430 8.90 21.21 13.08
C GLY A 430 9.15 22.42 12.16
N LEU A 431 8.90 22.31 10.85
CA LEU A 431 8.90 23.47 9.95
C LEU A 431 7.63 24.32 10.10
N LEU A 432 6.55 23.68 10.53
CA LEU A 432 5.27 24.28 10.88
C LEU A 432 5.02 24.21 12.39
N PRO A 433 4.08 25.02 12.93
CA PRO A 433 3.63 24.90 14.31
C PRO A 433 2.98 23.55 14.60
N ASP A 434 2.95 23.15 15.87
CA ASP A 434 2.20 21.96 16.29
C ASP A 434 0.70 22.29 16.37
N CYS A 435 -0.04 21.81 15.37
CA CYS A 435 -1.49 21.97 15.26
C CYS A 435 -2.24 20.63 15.44
N LYS A 436 -1.58 19.60 15.98
CA LYS A 436 -2.17 18.27 16.16
C LYS A 436 -3.21 18.29 17.29
N PRO A 437 -4.39 17.68 17.09
CA PRO A 437 -5.35 17.48 18.18
C PRO A 437 -4.97 16.36 19.14
N ALA A 438 -4.22 15.36 18.68
CA ALA A 438 -3.76 14.23 19.47
C ALA A 438 -2.46 13.64 18.90
N ASP A 439 -1.62 13.10 19.78
CA ASP A 439 -0.45 12.30 19.39
C ASP A 439 -0.87 10.82 19.30
N LEU A 440 -0.73 10.25 18.10
CA LEU A 440 -1.05 8.86 17.79
C LEU A 440 0.21 8.05 17.43
N SER A 441 1.40 8.58 17.76
CA SER A 441 2.65 7.90 17.48
C SER A 441 2.78 6.61 18.31
N PRO A 442 3.28 5.50 17.71
CA PRO A 442 3.56 4.30 18.46
C PRO A 442 4.63 4.55 19.54
N LEU A 443 4.56 3.78 20.63
CA LEU A 443 5.50 3.87 21.76
C LEU A 443 6.94 3.60 21.33
N ASP A 444 7.12 2.58 20.49
CA ASP A 444 8.41 2.19 19.93
C ASP A 444 8.56 2.69 18.50
N ARG A 445 9.75 3.22 18.20
CA ARG A 445 10.08 3.76 16.89
C ARG A 445 10.71 2.72 15.97
N ASP A 446 9.95 2.29 14.98
CA ASP A 446 10.42 1.47 13.88
C ASP A 446 11.13 2.28 12.78
N PRO A 447 11.87 1.60 11.87
CA PRO A 447 12.44 2.24 10.70
C PRO A 447 11.37 2.92 9.84
N CYS A 448 11.64 4.16 9.45
CA CYS A 448 10.66 5.03 8.78
C CYS A 448 10.09 4.42 7.51
N TRP A 449 8.76 4.34 7.43
CA TRP A 449 8.03 3.80 6.29
C TRP A 449 8.29 4.57 4.99
N HIS A 450 8.34 5.90 5.04
CA HIS A 450 8.62 6.71 3.86
C HIS A 450 10.02 6.46 3.28
N LEU A 451 11.04 6.22 4.12
CA LEU A 451 12.39 5.89 3.62
C LEU A 451 12.44 4.55 2.89
N ARG A 452 11.49 3.66 3.19
CA ARG A 452 11.44 2.30 2.68
C ARG A 452 10.60 2.15 1.42
N ARG A 453 9.66 3.08 1.17
CA ARG A 453 8.66 2.93 0.10
C ARG A 453 8.49 4.15 -0.80
N ASP A 454 8.87 5.34 -0.36
CA ASP A 454 8.46 6.59 -1.01
C ASP A 454 9.63 7.31 -1.68
N LEU A 455 9.37 7.83 -2.87
CA LEU A 455 10.30 8.71 -3.58
C LEU A 455 9.59 10.01 -3.96
N THR A 456 10.05 11.14 -3.41
CA THR A 456 9.55 12.47 -3.80
C THR A 456 10.41 13.04 -4.93
N ILE A 457 9.78 13.55 -5.99
CA ILE A 457 10.48 14.07 -7.18
C ILE A 457 9.94 15.48 -7.46
N LEU A 458 10.83 16.47 -7.55
CA LEU A 458 10.46 17.85 -7.86
C LEU A 458 10.31 18.08 -9.37
N SER A 459 9.70 19.21 -9.77
CA SER A 459 9.45 19.53 -11.18
C SER A 459 10.72 19.64 -12.03
N ASN A 460 11.84 19.99 -11.41
CA ASN A 460 13.18 20.03 -12.02
C ASN A 460 13.92 18.67 -12.01
N GLY A 461 13.29 17.62 -11.48
CA GLY A 461 13.84 16.26 -11.38
C GLY A 461 14.68 15.99 -10.14
N GLU A 462 14.95 16.99 -9.28
CA GLU A 462 15.65 16.78 -8.01
C GLU A 462 14.84 15.87 -7.07
N VAL A 463 15.55 15.05 -6.30
CA VAL A 463 14.94 14.09 -5.37
C VAL A 463 15.35 14.44 -3.93
N PRO A 464 14.46 15.01 -3.10
CA PRO A 464 14.74 15.19 -1.68
C PRO A 464 14.93 13.86 -0.94
N GLN A 465 15.63 13.87 0.19
CA GLN A 465 15.79 12.68 1.05
C GLN A 465 14.46 12.07 1.53
N CYS A 466 13.46 12.92 1.77
CA CYS A 466 12.08 12.58 2.07
C CYS A 466 11.19 13.81 1.84
N ARG A 467 9.86 13.65 1.92
CA ARG A 467 8.90 14.76 1.76
C ARG A 467 9.13 15.92 2.74
N ALA A 468 9.55 15.64 3.97
CA ALA A 468 9.90 16.67 4.98
C ALA A 468 11.13 17.51 4.61
N CYS A 469 11.91 17.11 3.60
CA CYS A 469 12.96 17.92 2.99
C CYS A 469 12.40 18.75 1.84
N VAL A 470 11.40 19.57 2.13
CA VAL A 470 10.71 20.47 1.19
C VAL A 470 11.73 21.20 0.30
N LEU A 471 11.61 21.02 -1.02
CA LEU A 471 12.51 21.59 -2.03
C LEU A 471 14.02 21.31 -1.79
N CYS A 472 14.35 20.11 -1.31
CA CYS A 472 15.71 19.67 -0.89
C CYS A 472 16.28 20.41 0.34
N GLY A 473 15.46 21.18 1.04
CA GLY A 473 15.86 21.98 2.21
C GLY A 473 16.83 23.11 1.89
N LYS A 474 17.17 23.91 2.92
CA LYS A 474 18.04 25.10 2.78
C LYS A 474 19.46 24.78 2.30
N ASN A 475 19.95 23.57 2.57
CA ASN A 475 21.31 23.16 2.22
C ASN A 475 21.41 22.41 0.87
N GLY A 476 20.29 22.23 0.15
CA GLY A 476 20.31 21.54 -1.15
C GLY A 476 20.64 20.04 -1.06
N ASN A 477 20.13 19.36 -0.02
CA ASN A 477 20.37 17.93 0.20
C ASN A 477 19.49 17.07 -0.74
N SER A 478 19.81 17.09 -2.03
CA SER A 478 19.22 16.23 -3.04
C SER A 478 19.94 14.88 -3.07
N LEU A 479 19.18 13.79 -3.21
CA LEU A 479 19.70 12.45 -3.49
C LEU A 479 20.17 12.32 -4.94
N GLY A 480 19.75 13.21 -5.85
CA GLY A 480 20.16 13.17 -7.25
C GLY A 480 19.09 13.78 -8.15
N ASN A 481 19.22 13.56 -9.46
CA ASN A 481 18.24 14.04 -10.43
C ASN A 481 17.79 12.92 -11.36
N VAL A 482 16.48 12.66 -11.41
CA VAL A 482 15.90 11.55 -12.19
C VAL A 482 16.07 11.70 -13.70
N PHE A 483 16.47 12.88 -14.17
CA PHE A 483 16.75 13.14 -15.59
C PHE A 483 18.20 12.85 -15.98
N THR A 484 19.12 12.73 -15.02
CA THR A 484 20.54 12.43 -15.26
C THR A 484 20.96 11.08 -14.71
N ASP A 485 20.42 10.69 -13.55
CA ASP A 485 20.82 9.50 -12.81
C ASP A 485 19.78 8.37 -13.01
N SER A 486 20.14 7.14 -12.68
CA SER A 486 19.18 6.04 -12.61
C SER A 486 18.35 6.09 -11.31
N LEU A 487 17.12 5.59 -11.36
CA LEU A 487 16.28 5.49 -10.15
C LEU A 487 16.91 4.59 -9.09
N GLU A 488 17.63 3.53 -9.50
CA GLU A 488 18.31 2.61 -8.58
C GLU A 488 19.44 3.30 -7.81
N GLU A 489 20.28 4.09 -8.48
CA GLU A 489 21.36 4.85 -7.84
C GLU A 489 20.81 5.89 -6.86
N ILE A 490 19.78 6.64 -7.27
CA ILE A 490 19.10 7.61 -6.39
C ILE A 490 18.51 6.89 -5.17
N TRP A 491 17.83 5.77 -5.38
CA TRP A 491 17.19 5.01 -4.32
C TRP A 491 18.20 4.54 -3.29
N LYS A 492 19.33 3.97 -3.71
CA LYS A 492 20.40 3.47 -2.81
C LYS A 492 21.06 4.55 -1.97
N LYS A 493 21.09 5.81 -2.42
CA LYS A 493 21.70 6.92 -1.65
C LYS A 493 21.00 7.20 -0.32
N ASN A 494 19.78 6.70 -0.11
CA ASN A 494 19.07 6.83 1.16
C ASN A 494 19.30 5.65 2.13
N ASP A 495 20.08 4.63 1.74
CA ASP A 495 20.28 3.41 2.53
C ASP A 495 20.99 3.70 3.86
N GLU A 496 21.97 4.61 3.89
CA GLU A 496 22.66 4.99 5.11
C GLU A 496 21.70 5.62 6.13
N LEU A 497 20.74 6.44 5.68
CA LEU A 497 19.73 7.01 6.55
C LEU A 497 18.81 5.91 7.11
N LEU A 498 18.42 4.93 6.29
CA LEU A 498 17.63 3.79 6.78
C LEU A 498 18.42 2.91 7.77
N ILE A 499 19.71 2.66 7.53
CA ILE A 499 20.60 1.95 8.45
C ILE A 499 20.67 2.67 9.79
N ASN A 500 20.74 4.00 9.78
CA ASN A 500 20.69 4.81 11.00
C ASN A 500 19.37 4.62 11.74
N HIS A 501 18.23 4.61 11.04
CA HIS A 501 16.92 4.31 11.63
C HIS A 501 16.84 2.90 12.25
N ILE A 502 17.35 1.86 11.58
CA ILE A 502 17.44 0.49 12.11
C ILE A 502 18.24 0.46 13.41
N ASN A 503 19.32 1.24 13.48
CA ASN A 503 20.18 1.35 14.66
C ASN A 503 19.69 2.38 15.69
N LYS A 504 18.46 2.91 15.55
CA LYS A 504 17.86 3.94 16.41
C LYS A 504 18.73 5.21 16.54
N LYS A 505 19.47 5.55 15.48
CA LYS A 505 20.25 6.79 15.34
C LYS A 505 19.48 7.72 14.42
N TYR A 506 18.95 8.80 14.95
CA TYR A 506 18.13 9.74 14.18
C TYR A 506 18.90 11.05 13.98
N CYS A 507 18.83 11.63 12.78
CA CYS A 507 19.29 12.99 12.59
C CYS A 507 18.28 13.98 13.20
N ASN A 508 18.68 15.23 13.43
CA ASN A 508 17.84 16.28 14.05
C ASN A 508 16.44 16.39 13.40
N LYS A 509 16.35 16.23 12.08
CA LYS A 509 15.06 16.24 11.37
C LYS A 509 14.25 14.99 11.68
N CYS A 510 14.84 13.81 11.61
CA CYS A 510 14.13 12.56 11.92
C CYS A 510 13.66 12.50 13.38
N GLU A 511 14.44 13.01 14.34
CA GLU A 511 14.06 13.09 15.76
C GLU A 511 12.75 13.83 15.98
N LYS A 512 12.48 14.88 15.19
CA LYS A 512 11.27 15.71 15.27
C LYS A 512 10.14 15.23 14.37
N CYS A 513 10.42 14.34 13.42
CA CYS A 513 9.43 13.84 12.48
C CYS A 513 8.52 12.82 13.17
N ASP A 514 7.22 12.93 12.92
CA ASP A 514 6.17 12.03 13.39
C ASP A 514 5.40 11.36 12.23
N GLU A 515 5.96 11.36 11.02
CA GLU A 515 5.46 10.64 9.84
C GLU A 515 6.13 9.28 9.66
N TRP A 516 7.07 8.89 10.51
CA TRP A 516 7.83 7.65 10.32
C TRP A 516 6.98 6.36 10.40
N TYR A 517 5.82 6.42 11.06
CA TYR A 517 4.89 5.30 11.24
C TYR A 517 3.66 5.36 10.32
N THR A 518 3.45 6.48 9.63
CA THR A 518 2.43 6.59 8.59
C THR A 518 2.97 5.92 7.32
N PHE A 519 2.08 5.42 6.48
CA PHE A 519 2.47 4.76 5.24
C PHE A 519 1.48 5.19 4.15
N ASN A 520 2.00 5.33 2.93
CA ASN A 520 1.19 5.59 1.76
C ASN A 520 0.79 4.25 1.11
N PHE A 521 0.97 4.09 -0.19
CA PHE A 521 0.59 2.91 -0.94
C PHE A 521 1.53 1.72 -0.78
#